data_AF-A0A2T6ADR1-F1
#
_entry.id   AF-A0A2T6ADR1-F1
#
_cell.length_a   1.000
_cell.length_b   1.000
_cell.length_c   1.000
_cell.angle_alpha   90.00
_cell.angle_beta   90.00
_cell.angle_gamma   90.00
#
_symmetry.space_group_name_H-M   'P 1'
#
loop_
_entity.id
_entity.type
_entity.pdbx_description
1 polymer ?
#
loop_
_entity_poly.entity_id
_entity_poly.type
_entity_poly.pdbx_seq_one_letter_code
_entity_poly.pdbx_strand_id
1 'polypeptide(L)'
;MKRRGIWTLAFGLALAATAAQAEYSPRPGHYDSRVRTATYRDGEVYRINVSMTHVTSIEFGQGETIRSIIAGDTEGFMLDGVPGGRAFAIKPGAQGISTNITVYTNRRSYYCKRRLRPTL
;
A
#
# COMPACT_ATOMS: atom_id res chain seq x y z
N MET A 1 43.55 -12.07 -31.76
CA MET A 1 42.07 -12.09 -31.78
C MET A 1 41.56 -11.98 -30.34
N LYS A 2 40.87 -10.87 -30.02
CA LYS A 2 40.49 -10.42 -28.67
C LYS A 2 39.22 -11.14 -28.19
N ARG A 3 39.31 -12.02 -27.18
CA ARG A 3 38.13 -12.69 -26.56
C ARG A 3 38.14 -12.65 -25.02
N ARG A 4 38.92 -11.75 -24.41
CA ARG A 4 39.03 -11.61 -22.93
C ARG A 4 38.11 -10.54 -22.32
N GLY A 5 37.48 -9.69 -23.13
CA GLY A 5 36.65 -8.56 -22.64
C GLY A 5 35.16 -8.86 -22.43
N ILE A 6 34.68 -10.04 -22.84
CA ILE A 6 33.24 -10.38 -22.77
C ILE A 6 32.83 -10.81 -21.34
N TRP A 7 33.74 -11.47 -20.61
CA TRP A 7 33.45 -11.95 -19.24
C TRP A 7 33.43 -10.83 -18.21
N THR A 8 34.24 -9.78 -18.38
CA THR A 8 34.29 -8.62 -17.47
C THR A 8 33.04 -7.75 -17.60
N LEU A 9 32.47 -7.65 -18.80
CA LEU A 9 31.24 -6.88 -19.05
C LEU A 9 30.00 -7.56 -18.43
N ALA A 10 29.96 -8.90 -18.46
CA ALA A 10 28.85 -9.68 -17.92
C ALA A 10 28.76 -9.62 -16.38
N PHE A 11 29.92 -9.59 -15.69
CA PHE A 11 29.95 -9.51 -14.22
C PHE A 11 29.50 -8.13 -13.70
N GLY A 12 29.79 -7.05 -14.44
CA GLY A 12 29.34 -5.71 -14.07
C GLY A 12 27.83 -5.50 -14.21
N LEU A 13 27.17 -6.17 -15.17
CA LEU A 13 25.73 -6.02 -15.41
C LEU A 13 24.87 -6.71 -14.33
N ALA A 14 25.38 -7.78 -13.72
CA ALA A 14 24.67 -8.52 -12.66
C ALA A 14 24.58 -7.74 -11.33
N LEU A 15 25.51 -6.82 -11.07
CA LEU A 15 25.54 -5.99 -9.86
C LEU A 15 24.59 -4.78 -9.91
N ALA A 16 24.00 -4.49 -11.08
CA ALA A 16 23.07 -3.39 -11.27
C ALA A 16 21.59 -3.80 -11.17
N ALA A 17 21.29 -5.04 -10.81
CA ALA A 17 19.92 -5.50 -10.56
C ALA A 17 19.38 -4.85 -9.27
N THR A 18 18.86 -3.63 -9.38
CA THR A 18 18.16 -2.96 -8.29
C THR A 18 16.94 -3.79 -7.90
N ALA A 19 16.81 -4.15 -6.63
CA ALA A 19 15.61 -4.80 -6.11
C ALA A 19 14.40 -3.91 -6.41
N ALA A 20 13.52 -4.36 -7.31
CA ALA A 20 12.26 -3.68 -7.57
C ALA A 20 11.42 -3.69 -6.27
N GLN A 21 11.27 -2.52 -5.65
CA GLN A 21 10.34 -2.34 -4.54
C GLN A 21 8.94 -2.36 -5.14
N ALA A 22 8.24 -3.49 -5.05
CA ALA A 22 6.91 -3.70 -5.62
C ALA A 22 5.78 -2.96 -4.86
N GLU A 23 6.09 -2.24 -3.79
CA GLU A 23 5.12 -1.57 -2.93
C GLU A 23 5.39 -0.06 -2.88
N TYR A 24 4.39 0.74 -3.25
CA TYR A 24 4.44 2.20 -3.19
C TYR A 24 4.13 2.68 -1.78
N SER A 25 5.04 3.47 -1.20
CA SER A 25 4.79 4.18 0.05
C SER A 25 4.20 5.58 -0.24
N PRO A 26 2.94 5.86 0.15
CA PRO A 26 2.31 7.17 -0.06
C PRO A 26 3.13 8.34 0.50
N ARG A 27 3.09 9.48 -0.19
CA ARG A 27 3.88 10.66 0.17
C ARG A 27 3.28 11.36 1.40
N PRO A 28 4.08 11.81 2.38
CA PRO A 28 3.58 12.60 3.51
C PRO A 28 3.01 13.94 3.03
N GLY A 29 1.95 14.39 3.68
CA GLY A 29 1.35 15.70 3.46
C GLY A 29 2.23 16.82 4.00
N HIS A 30 2.00 18.03 3.48
CA HIS A 30 2.78 19.22 3.85
C HIS A 30 2.58 19.63 5.33
N TYR A 31 1.35 19.58 5.82
CA TYR A 31 0.99 20.02 7.17
C TYR A 31 1.18 18.93 8.24
N ASP A 32 1.04 17.66 7.88
CA ASP A 32 1.20 16.54 8.80
C ASP A 32 1.66 15.30 8.04
N SER A 33 2.76 14.69 8.47
CA SER A 33 3.36 13.51 7.81
C SER A 33 2.53 12.22 7.94
N ARG A 34 1.56 12.21 8.87
CA ARG A 34 0.60 11.12 9.07
C ARG A 34 -0.50 11.13 8.03
N VAL A 35 -0.86 12.31 7.52
CA VAL A 35 -1.71 12.44 6.33
C VAL A 35 -0.85 12.10 5.13
N ARG A 36 -1.29 11.14 4.31
CA ARG A 36 -0.51 10.71 3.15
C ARG A 36 -1.36 10.63 1.91
N THR A 37 -0.76 11.00 0.78
CA THR A 37 -1.43 11.01 -0.52
C THR A 37 -0.68 10.12 -1.50
N ALA A 38 -1.44 9.41 -2.33
CA ALA A 38 -0.91 8.61 -3.42
C ALA A 38 -1.64 8.96 -4.71
N THR A 39 -0.89 9.06 -5.80
CA THR A 39 -1.47 9.14 -7.15
C THR A 39 -1.81 7.72 -7.58
N TYR A 40 -3.05 7.51 -8.03
CA TYR A 40 -3.45 6.22 -8.56
C TYR A 40 -2.60 5.80 -9.76
N ARG A 41 -2.17 4.54 -9.71
CA ARG A 41 -1.53 3.77 -10.77
C ARG A 41 -2.15 2.38 -10.78
N ASP A 42 -2.45 1.92 -11.98
CA ASP A 42 -3.04 0.61 -12.17
C ASP A 42 -2.06 -0.51 -11.77
N GLY A 43 -2.55 -1.51 -11.04
CA GLY A 43 -1.73 -2.62 -10.53
C GLY A 43 -0.74 -2.27 -9.40
N GLU A 44 -0.69 -1.02 -8.95
CA GLU A 44 0.22 -0.60 -7.88
C GLU A 44 -0.28 -1.06 -6.50
N VAL A 45 0.64 -1.55 -5.67
CA VAL A 45 0.35 -1.95 -4.29
C VAL A 45 0.71 -0.81 -3.33
N TYR A 46 -0.29 -0.24 -2.65
CA TYR A 46 -0.11 0.87 -1.72
C TYR A 46 0.13 0.38 -0.29
N ARG A 47 1.22 0.86 0.32
CA ARG A 47 1.50 0.59 1.73
C ARG A 47 0.60 1.41 2.64
N ILE A 48 -0.15 0.73 3.50
CA ILE A 48 -0.95 1.34 4.55
C ILE A 48 -0.32 1.05 5.90
N ASN A 49 0.13 2.11 6.59
CA ASN A 49 0.68 1.99 7.93
C ASN A 49 -0.44 2.20 8.96
N VAL A 50 -0.71 1.19 9.78
CA VAL A 50 -1.70 1.26 10.87
C VAL A 50 -1.02 1.21 12.24
N SER A 51 -1.69 1.73 13.26
CA SER A 51 -1.25 1.70 14.67
C SER A 51 -2.41 1.29 15.57
N MET A 52 -2.15 0.45 16.57
CA MET A 52 -3.19 -0.13 17.45
C MET A 52 -4.06 0.93 18.16
N THR A 53 -3.50 2.11 18.42
CA THR A 53 -4.16 3.19 19.17
C THR A 53 -4.85 4.22 18.28
N HIS A 54 -4.84 4.04 16.96
CA HIS A 54 -5.32 5.05 16.01
C HIS A 54 -6.18 4.44 14.90
N VAL A 55 -7.25 5.13 14.55
CA VAL A 55 -8.04 4.83 13.35
C VAL A 55 -7.30 5.34 12.12
N THR A 56 -7.20 4.52 11.07
CA THR A 56 -6.66 4.94 9.77
C THR A 56 -7.78 5.00 8.77
N SER A 57 -8.07 6.16 8.19
CA SER A 57 -9.01 6.30 7.09
C SER A 57 -8.30 6.29 5.74
N ILE A 58 -8.96 5.72 4.73
CA ILE A 58 -8.54 5.77 3.33
C ILE A 58 -9.68 6.38 2.54
N GLU A 59 -9.38 7.43 1.78
CA GLU A 59 -10.34 8.14 0.94
C GLU A 59 -9.94 8.04 -0.54
N PHE A 60 -10.93 7.76 -1.39
CA PHE A 60 -10.75 7.62 -2.83
C PHE A 60 -11.03 8.92 -3.58
N GLY A 61 -10.70 8.95 -4.88
CA GLY A 61 -10.81 10.15 -5.70
C GLY A 61 -12.26 10.65 -5.82
N GLN A 62 -12.43 11.95 -6.08
CA GLN A 62 -13.76 12.56 -6.21
C GLN A 62 -14.64 11.85 -7.26
N GLY A 63 -15.89 11.57 -6.89
CA GLY A 63 -16.84 10.82 -7.72
C GLY A 63 -16.65 9.30 -7.70
N GLU A 64 -15.70 8.78 -6.91
CA GLU A 64 -15.62 7.37 -6.60
C GLU A 64 -16.54 6.99 -5.44
N THR A 65 -17.12 5.79 -5.55
CA THR A 65 -17.92 5.16 -4.50
C THR A 65 -17.46 3.71 -4.37
N ILE A 66 -17.22 3.29 -3.13
CA ILE A 66 -16.80 1.94 -2.78
C ILE A 66 -17.96 0.98 -3.12
N ARG A 67 -17.64 -0.08 -3.85
CA ARG A 67 -18.57 -1.17 -4.18
C ARG A 67 -18.33 -2.39 -3.32
N SER A 68 -17.06 -2.71 -3.05
CA SER A 68 -16.68 -3.84 -2.22
C SER A 68 -15.28 -3.65 -1.65
N ILE A 69 -15.07 -4.21 -0.46
CA ILE A 69 -13.76 -4.31 0.16
C ILE A 69 -13.53 -5.79 0.48
N ILE A 70 -12.41 -6.32 0.00
CA ILE A 70 -11.98 -7.69 0.26
C ILE A 70 -10.69 -7.61 1.08
N ALA A 71 -10.62 -8.36 2.17
CA ALA A 71 -9.38 -8.51 2.91
C ALA A 71 -9.12 -9.98 3.21
N GLY A 72 -7.84 -10.37 3.29
CA GLY A 72 -7.46 -11.77 3.45
C GLY A 72 -7.81 -12.33 4.82
N ASP A 73 -7.06 -11.91 5.84
CA ASP A 73 -7.39 -12.16 7.24
C ASP A 73 -8.16 -10.95 7.76
N THR A 74 -9.37 -11.13 8.31
CA THR A 74 -10.20 -10.07 8.91
C THR A 74 -10.33 -10.17 10.43
N GLU A 75 -9.79 -11.21 11.08
CA GLU A 75 -9.92 -11.37 12.53
C GLU A 75 -9.13 -10.29 13.30
N GLY A 76 -8.14 -9.69 12.62
CA GLY A 76 -7.28 -8.66 13.19
C GLY A 76 -7.74 -7.21 13.10
N PHE A 77 -8.85 -6.90 12.42
CA PHE A 77 -9.31 -5.50 12.26
C PHE A 77 -10.78 -5.40 11.87
N MET A 78 -11.37 -4.25 12.21
CA MET A 78 -12.68 -3.85 11.73
C MET A 78 -12.53 -2.87 10.57
N LEU A 79 -13.38 -3.04 9.55
CA LEU A 79 -13.51 -2.15 8.41
C LEU A 79 -14.89 -1.49 8.45
N ASP A 80 -14.91 -0.17 8.63
CA ASP A 80 -16.14 0.60 8.71
C ASP A 80 -16.23 1.58 7.54
N GLY A 81 -17.35 1.58 6.81
CA GLY A 81 -17.61 2.59 5.79
C GLY A 81 -17.80 3.97 6.42
N VAL A 82 -17.25 5.00 5.79
CA VAL A 82 -17.46 6.41 6.19
C VAL A 82 -18.67 6.96 5.42
N PRO A 83 -19.54 7.79 6.04
CA PRO A 83 -20.63 8.47 5.34
C PRO A 83 -20.16 9.15 4.05
N GLY A 84 -20.95 9.01 2.99
CA GLY A 84 -20.57 9.46 1.64
C GLY A 84 -19.94 8.39 0.76
N GLY A 85 -19.61 7.21 1.31
CA GLY A 85 -19.29 5.99 0.54
C GLY A 85 -17.97 6.02 -0.25
N ARG A 86 -17.18 7.08 -0.11
CA ARG A 86 -15.87 7.26 -0.78
C ARG A 86 -14.68 6.92 0.12
N ALA A 87 -14.93 6.66 1.40
CA ALA A 87 -13.88 6.34 2.35
C ALA A 87 -14.30 5.20 3.27
N PHE A 88 -13.30 4.53 3.83
CA PHE A 88 -13.49 3.57 4.90
C PHE A 88 -12.41 3.75 5.96
N ALA A 89 -12.71 3.31 7.17
CA ALA A 89 -11.83 3.33 8.32
C ALA A 89 -11.34 1.91 8.64
N ILE A 90 -10.07 1.82 9.01
CA ILE A 90 -9.43 0.62 9.52
C ILE A 90 -9.20 0.82 11.02
N LYS A 91 -9.79 -0.05 11.82
CA LYS A 91 -9.59 -0.12 13.27
C LYS A 91 -8.87 -1.41 13.61
N PRO A 92 -7.61 -1.37 14.06
CA PRO A 92 -6.90 -2.58 14.48
C PRO A 92 -7.58 -3.23 15.69
N GLY A 93 -7.85 -4.54 15.59
CA GLY A 93 -8.45 -5.36 16.65
C GLY A 93 -7.43 -6.24 17.38
N ALA A 94 -6.34 -6.63 16.70
CA ALA A 94 -5.25 -7.41 17.28
C ALA A 94 -3.88 -7.01 16.71
N GLN A 95 -2.81 -7.25 17.48
CA GLN A 95 -1.44 -7.02 17.04
C GLN A 95 -0.94 -8.17 16.13
N GLY A 96 0.13 -7.91 15.37
CA GLY A 96 0.91 -8.94 14.66
C GLY A 96 0.33 -9.45 13.33
N ILE A 97 -0.90 -9.11 12.97
CA ILE A 97 -1.50 -9.61 11.72
C ILE A 97 -1.00 -8.73 10.56
N SER A 98 -0.54 -9.33 9.47
CA SER A 98 -0.29 -8.67 8.18
C SER A 98 -1.36 -9.15 7.21
N THR A 99 -2.07 -8.23 6.56
CA THR A 99 -3.15 -8.58 5.62
C THR A 99 -3.06 -7.74 4.35
N ASN A 100 -3.65 -8.25 3.29
CA ASN A 100 -3.91 -7.55 2.05
C ASN A 100 -5.36 -7.03 2.06
N ILE A 101 -5.56 -5.83 1.52
CA ILE A 101 -6.89 -5.24 1.34
C ILE A 101 -7.02 -4.86 -0.14
N THR A 102 -8.06 -5.34 -0.81
CA THR A 102 -8.42 -4.92 -2.16
C THR A 102 -9.72 -4.15 -2.11
N VAL A 103 -9.77 -2.96 -2.70
CA VAL A 103 -10.97 -2.12 -2.74
C VAL A 103 -11.40 -1.92 -4.17
N TYR A 104 -12.64 -2.30 -4.47
CA TYR A 104 -13.28 -2.06 -5.75
C TYR A 104 -14.19 -0.84 -5.62
N THR A 105 -13.96 0.17 -6.46
CA THR A 105 -14.85 1.32 -6.61
C THR A 105 -15.64 1.22 -7.92
N ASN A 106 -16.54 2.16 -8.16
CA ASN A 106 -17.20 2.34 -9.46
C ASN A 106 -16.25 2.80 -10.59
N ARG A 107 -14.98 3.10 -10.33
CA ARG A 107 -14.03 3.57 -11.34
C ARG A 107 -12.71 2.80 -11.40
N ARG A 108 -12.22 2.27 -10.26
CA ARG A 108 -10.86 1.75 -10.10
C ARG A 108 -10.80 0.59 -9.11
N SER A 109 -9.69 -0.13 -9.15
CA SER A 109 -9.36 -1.17 -8.19
C SER A 109 -8.06 -0.80 -7.46
N TYR A 110 -8.09 -0.85 -6.13
CA TYR A 110 -6.96 -0.46 -5.29
C TYR A 110 -6.44 -1.68 -4.54
N TYR A 111 -5.13 -1.92 -4.63
CA TYR A 111 -4.44 -2.99 -3.92
C TYR A 111 -3.63 -2.40 -2.78
N CYS A 112 -3.96 -2.75 -1.56
CA CYS A 112 -3.34 -2.22 -0.36
C CYS A 112 -2.66 -3.33 0.42
N LYS A 113 -1.44 -3.07 0.88
CA LYS A 113 -0.73 -3.94 1.80
C LYS A 113 -0.62 -3.24 3.15
N ARG A 114 -1.07 -3.92 4.19
CA ARG A 114 -1.03 -3.37 5.54
C ARG A 114 0.30 -3.68 6.20
N ARG A 115 0.88 -2.68 6.85
CA ARG A 115 2.04 -2.83 7.73
C ARG A 115 1.73 -2.24 9.10
N LEU A 116 1.88 -3.03 10.15
CA LEU A 116 1.86 -2.52 11.52
C LEU A 116 3.13 -1.70 11.77
N ARG A 117 2.97 -0.50 12.32
CA ARG A 117 4.12 0.21 12.90
C ARG A 117 4.46 -0.45 14.24
N PRO A 118 5.74 -0.75 14.52
CA PRO A 118 6.17 -1.10 15.86
C PRO A 118 5.82 0.03 16.82
N THR A 119 5.22 -0.28 17.96
CA THR A 119 5.15 0.64 19.09
C THR A 119 6.56 0.73 19.68
N LEU A 120 7.09 1.94 19.84
CA LEU A 120 8.37 2.18 20.53
C LEU A 120 8.26 1.81 22.01
#